data_AF-A0A0G0PB72-F1
#
_entry.id   AF-A0A0G0PB72-F1
#
_cell.length_a   1.000
_cell.length_b   1.000
_cell.length_c   1.000
_cell.angle_alpha   90.00
_cell.angle_beta   90.00
_cell.angle_gamma   90.00
#
_symmetry.space_group_name_H-M   'P 1'
#
loop_
_entity.id
_entity.type
_entity.pdbx_description
1 polymer ?
#
loop_
_entity_poly.entity_id
_entity_poly.type
_entity_poly.pdbx_seq_one_letter_code
_entity_poly.pdbx_strand_id
1 'polypeptide(L)'
;MGHIKLAAPVAHIWFLRGVPSKIAAILGVSLPELEKVVYFASYIVMKVNDDLKAEAMKRVESELNLPEDSQEAKALKDLKDRERMNLKNLNKYQIISELDFRDLSIKYGEVFEAGIGAEAIRKLLEEINLDDAIATLDNESKNETNPLEIKKSSRRLKFLRGMERAGIRPEWMVLTMLPVIPPSLRPMVPLDGGRFATSDLNDLYRRVINRNNRLKHLLELKAPEVITKNEKRMLQEAVDALIDNSMRKGQATTAASTGQKRALKSLA
;
A
#
# COMPACT_ATOMS: atom_id res chain seq x y z
N MET A 1 -24.57 -10.89 10.05
CA MET A 1 -23.20 -11.37 10.37
C MET A 1 -22.55 -10.36 11.30
N GLY A 2 -21.62 -10.78 12.16
CA GLY A 2 -20.83 -9.83 12.96
C GLY A 2 -19.83 -9.08 12.08
N HIS A 3 -19.26 -7.99 12.60
CA HIS A 3 -18.18 -7.27 11.92
C HIS A 3 -17.18 -6.71 12.94
N ILE A 4 -15.96 -6.45 12.49
CA ILE A 4 -14.89 -5.77 13.24
C ILE A 4 -14.63 -4.44 12.55
N LYS A 5 -14.85 -3.33 13.27
CA LYS A 5 -14.39 -2.01 12.83
C LYS A 5 -12.90 -1.88 13.04
N LEU A 6 -12.15 -1.79 11.94
CA LEU A 6 -10.70 -1.68 11.96
C LEU A 6 -10.29 -0.26 12.36
N ALA A 7 -9.22 -0.16 13.15
CA ALA A 7 -8.66 1.11 13.62
C ALA A 7 -7.85 1.82 12.53
N ALA A 8 -7.37 1.07 11.53
CA ALA A 8 -6.76 1.59 10.32
C ALA A 8 -7.29 0.82 9.10
N PRO A 9 -7.39 1.45 7.92
CA PRO A 9 -7.74 0.75 6.68
C PRO A 9 -6.72 -0.34 6.35
N VAL A 10 -7.18 -1.45 5.77
CA VAL A 10 -6.38 -2.63 5.43
C VAL A 10 -6.66 -3.04 4.00
N ALA A 11 -5.63 -3.19 3.17
CA ALA A 11 -5.79 -3.62 1.78
C ALA A 11 -6.18 -5.10 1.73
N HIS A 12 -7.14 -5.49 0.90
CA HIS A 12 -7.51 -6.90 0.77
C HIS A 12 -6.45 -7.67 -0.04
N ILE A 13 -5.93 -8.77 0.51
CA ILE A 13 -4.82 -9.53 -0.09
C ILE A 13 -5.10 -10.01 -1.53
N TRP A 14 -6.32 -10.44 -1.85
CA TRP A 14 -6.67 -10.85 -3.23
C TRP A 14 -6.53 -9.73 -4.27
N PHE A 15 -6.88 -8.48 -3.94
CA PHE A 15 -6.75 -7.36 -4.87
C PHE A 15 -5.31 -6.82 -4.92
N LEU A 16 -4.56 -7.00 -3.83
CA LEU A 16 -3.16 -6.64 -3.74
C LEU A 16 -2.27 -7.66 -4.47
N ARG A 17 -2.28 -8.93 -4.06
CA ARG A 17 -1.36 -10.00 -4.50
C ARG A 17 -1.92 -10.94 -5.56
N GLY A 18 -3.20 -10.83 -5.90
CA GLY A 18 -3.77 -11.59 -7.02
C GLY A 18 -2.97 -11.32 -8.30
N VAL A 19 -2.81 -12.32 -9.16
CA VAL A 19 -2.09 -12.17 -10.43
C VAL A 19 -3.14 -12.08 -11.55
N PRO A 20 -3.30 -10.93 -12.25
CA PRO A 20 -2.63 -9.65 -12.04
C PRO A 20 -3.24 -8.83 -10.89
N SER A 21 -2.41 -7.98 -10.26
CA SER A 21 -2.81 -7.15 -9.12
C SER A 21 -3.79 -6.06 -9.57
N LYS A 22 -4.93 -5.97 -8.91
CA LYS A 22 -6.00 -5.05 -9.29
C LYS A 22 -5.67 -3.62 -8.87
N ILE A 23 -5.20 -3.46 -7.63
CA ILE A 23 -4.80 -2.14 -7.11
C ILE A 23 -3.62 -1.58 -7.90
N ALA A 24 -2.62 -2.41 -8.19
CA ALA A 24 -1.46 -2.00 -8.99
C ALA A 24 -1.87 -1.60 -10.41
N ALA A 25 -2.79 -2.34 -11.03
CA ALA A 25 -3.32 -2.00 -12.35
C ALA A 25 -4.07 -0.66 -12.35
N ILE A 26 -4.83 -0.33 -11.30
CA ILE A 26 -5.54 0.96 -11.20
C ILE A 26 -4.55 2.11 -11.05
N LEU A 27 -3.56 1.97 -10.17
CA LEU A 27 -2.59 3.04 -9.88
C LEU A 27 -1.46 3.15 -10.90
N GLY A 28 -1.28 2.15 -11.77
CA GLY A 28 -0.19 2.12 -12.75
C GLY A 28 1.19 1.85 -12.14
N VAL A 29 1.23 1.29 -10.92
CA VAL A 29 2.47 0.98 -10.18
C VAL A 29 2.83 -0.50 -10.30
N SER A 30 4.07 -0.86 -9.99
CA SER A 30 4.45 -2.28 -9.93
C SER A 30 3.97 -2.93 -8.63
N LEU A 31 3.67 -4.24 -8.68
CA LEU A 31 3.26 -4.99 -7.49
C LEU A 31 4.32 -4.97 -6.37
N PRO A 32 5.62 -5.22 -6.63
CA PRO A 32 6.62 -5.23 -5.57
C PRO A 32 6.75 -3.88 -4.86
N GLU A 33 6.61 -2.77 -5.58
CA GLU A 33 6.65 -1.44 -4.98
C GLU A 33 5.38 -1.16 -4.18
N LEU A 34 4.21 -1.52 -4.72
CA LEU A 34 2.95 -1.36 -4.00
C LEU A 34 2.93 -2.15 -2.68
N GLU A 35 3.51 -3.35 -2.65
CA GLU A 35 3.67 -4.12 -1.41
C GLU A 35 4.50 -3.36 -0.37
N LYS A 36 5.62 -2.73 -0.77
CA LYS A 36 6.44 -1.94 0.15
C LYS A 36 5.62 -0.80 0.77
N VAL A 37 4.72 -0.18 0.01
CA VAL A 37 3.83 0.87 0.53
C VAL A 37 2.82 0.31 1.53
N VAL A 38 2.11 -0.78 1.17
CA VAL A 38 1.09 -1.41 2.04
C VAL A 38 1.71 -1.87 3.37
N TYR A 39 2.92 -2.44 3.33
CA TYR A 39 3.62 -2.98 4.50
C TYR A 39 4.52 -1.97 5.20
N PHE A 40 4.31 -0.68 4.99
CA PHE A 40 4.97 0.42 5.71
C PHE A 40 6.51 0.45 5.55
N ALA A 41 7.03 0.04 4.38
CA ALA A 41 8.46 0.09 4.06
C ALA A 41 8.83 1.25 3.10
N SER A 42 7.87 1.82 2.38
CA SER A 42 8.10 2.93 1.44
C SER A 42 6.88 3.84 1.40
N TYR A 43 7.07 5.07 0.94
CA TYR A 43 6.01 6.07 0.83
C TYR A 43 5.55 6.19 -0.63
N ILE A 44 4.28 6.53 -0.83
CA ILE A 44 3.72 6.84 -2.15
C ILE A 44 3.38 8.34 -2.21
N VAL A 45 3.81 9.00 -3.29
CA VAL A 45 3.49 10.40 -3.53
C VAL A 45 2.01 10.52 -3.90
N MET A 46 1.28 11.28 -3.09
CA MET A 46 -0.16 11.47 -3.23
C MET A 46 -0.50 12.71 -4.04
N LYS A 47 0.19 13.82 -3.75
CA LYS A 47 -0.01 15.10 -4.41
C LYS A 47 1.34 15.74 -4.70
N VAL A 48 1.42 16.41 -5.83
CA VAL A 48 2.56 17.21 -6.26
C VAL A 48 2.01 18.54 -6.72
N ASN A 49 2.58 19.63 -6.21
CA ASN A 49 2.26 20.97 -6.68
C ASN A 49 3.26 21.35 -7.78
N ASP A 50 2.80 21.35 -9.03
CA ASP A 50 3.65 21.58 -10.19
C ASP A 50 4.25 22.99 -10.23
N ASP A 51 3.57 24.00 -9.66
CA ASP A 51 4.06 25.38 -9.59
C ASP A 51 5.28 25.47 -8.65
N LEU A 52 5.12 24.97 -7.42
CA LEU A 52 6.20 24.92 -6.44
C LEU A 52 7.34 24.01 -6.89
N LYS A 53 7.02 22.93 -7.61
CA LYS A 53 8.03 22.05 -8.23
C LYS A 53 8.85 22.81 -9.27
N ALA A 54 8.21 23.62 -10.11
CA ALA A 54 8.91 24.42 -11.12
C ALA A 54 9.78 25.51 -10.47
N GLU A 55 9.32 26.15 -9.40
CA GLU A 55 10.11 27.11 -8.63
C GLU A 55 11.30 26.44 -7.94
N ALA A 56 11.11 25.28 -7.32
CA ALA A 56 12.18 24.50 -6.72
C ALA A 56 13.22 24.08 -7.77
N MET A 57 12.78 23.63 -8.94
CA MET A 57 13.67 23.30 -10.06
C MET A 57 14.48 24.51 -10.52
N LYS A 58 13.84 25.68 -10.66
CA LYS A 58 14.54 26.93 -11.01
C LYS A 58 15.53 27.36 -9.94
N ARG A 59 15.20 27.19 -8.66
CA ARG A 59 16.11 27.48 -7.54
C ARG A 59 17.37 26.62 -7.63
N VAL A 60 17.21 25.31 -7.82
CA VAL A 60 18.33 24.37 -8.01
C VAL A 60 19.17 24.75 -9.24
N GLU A 61 18.53 25.17 -10.33
CA GLU A 61 19.22 25.64 -11.55
C GLU A 61 19.97 26.96 -11.35
N SER A 62 19.43 27.90 -10.56
CA SER A 62 20.10 29.18 -10.28
C SER A 62 21.34 29.01 -9.40
N GLU A 63 21.34 28.01 -8.51
CA GLU A 63 22.48 27.66 -7.66
C GLU A 63 23.60 26.95 -8.45
N LEU A 64 23.40 26.55 -9.71
CA LEU A 64 24.39 25.88 -10.56
C LEU A 64 25.43 26.84 -11.20
N ASN A 65 25.26 28.16 -11.10
CA ASN A 65 26.13 29.15 -11.76
C ASN A 65 27.44 29.48 -11.02
N LEU A 66 28.03 28.54 -10.27
CA LEU A 66 29.32 28.75 -9.59
C LEU A 66 30.51 28.33 -10.49
N PRO A 67 31.67 29.03 -10.44
CA PRO A 67 32.84 28.72 -11.28
C PRO A 67 33.39 27.30 -11.05
N GLU A 68 33.77 26.60 -12.14
CA GLU A 68 33.98 25.14 -12.21
C GLU A 68 35.34 24.59 -11.69
N ASP A 69 36.25 25.41 -11.14
CA ASP A 69 37.69 25.05 -11.08
C ASP A 69 38.21 24.34 -9.80
N SER A 70 37.39 23.57 -9.07
CA SER A 70 37.88 22.76 -7.93
C SER A 70 37.35 21.31 -7.92
N GLN A 71 38.09 20.37 -7.30
CA GLN A 71 37.60 18.99 -7.09
C GLN A 71 36.29 18.96 -6.28
N GLU A 72 36.09 19.96 -5.41
CA GLU A 72 34.85 20.17 -4.66
C GLU A 72 33.69 20.61 -5.58
N ALA A 73 33.96 21.38 -6.63
CA ALA A 73 32.95 21.79 -7.61
C ALA A 73 32.36 20.60 -8.39
N LYS A 74 33.17 19.57 -8.70
CA LYS A 74 32.70 18.34 -9.36
C LYS A 74 31.78 17.51 -8.44
N ALA A 75 32.17 17.32 -7.18
CA ALA A 75 31.33 16.61 -6.21
C ALA A 75 30.01 17.35 -5.92
N LEU A 76 30.05 18.69 -5.90
CA LEU A 76 28.87 19.54 -5.73
C LEU A 76 27.94 19.45 -6.95
N LYS A 77 28.50 19.37 -8.16
CA LYS A 77 27.74 19.17 -9.41
C LYS A 77 27.01 17.83 -9.40
N ASP A 78 27.69 16.74 -9.03
CA ASP A 78 27.07 15.41 -8.93
C ASP A 78 25.93 15.36 -7.90
N LEU A 79 26.10 16.02 -6.75
CA LEU A 79 25.05 16.15 -5.73
C LEU A 79 23.84 16.91 -6.26
N LYS A 80 24.06 18.02 -6.96
CA LYS A 80 22.99 18.83 -7.56
C LYS A 80 22.27 18.13 -8.70
N ASP A 81 23.00 17.38 -9.53
CA ASP A 81 22.39 16.58 -10.60
C ASP A 81 21.50 15.46 -10.03
N ARG A 82 21.91 14.83 -8.91
CA ARG A 82 21.04 13.89 -8.18
C ARG A 82 19.79 14.57 -7.64
N GLU A 83 19.91 15.75 -7.05
CA GLU A 83 18.75 16.49 -6.54
C GLU A 83 17.78 16.89 -7.66
N ARG A 84 18.32 17.37 -8.79
CA ARG A 84 17.53 17.68 -9.98
C ARG A 84 16.82 16.45 -10.51
N MET A 85 17.50 15.31 -10.54
CA MET A 85 16.91 14.04 -10.96
C MET A 85 15.81 13.58 -10.00
N ASN A 86 16.01 13.75 -8.69
CA ASN A 86 15.01 13.42 -7.67
C ASN A 86 13.76 14.31 -7.80
N LEU A 87 13.93 15.62 -7.96
CA LEU A 87 12.82 16.55 -8.21
C LEU A 87 12.11 16.23 -9.53
N LYS A 88 12.86 15.94 -10.61
CA LYS A 88 12.27 15.61 -11.91
C LYS A 88 11.44 14.32 -11.84
N ASN A 89 11.92 13.32 -11.14
CA ASN A 89 11.24 12.04 -11.00
C ASN A 89 9.96 12.14 -10.17
N LEU A 90 9.86 13.16 -9.31
CA LEU A 90 8.77 13.37 -8.36
C LEU A 90 7.41 13.57 -9.04
N ASN A 91 6.67 12.49 -9.22
CA ASN A 91 5.36 12.46 -9.86
C ASN A 91 4.32 11.78 -8.97
N LYS A 92 3.04 12.05 -9.18
CA LYS A 92 1.94 11.35 -8.49
C LYS A 92 2.07 9.84 -8.73
N TYR A 93 1.77 9.05 -7.69
CA TYR A 93 1.93 7.58 -7.65
C TYR A 93 3.37 7.06 -7.60
N GLN A 94 4.38 7.92 -7.65
CA GLN A 94 5.75 7.46 -7.48
C GLN A 94 5.98 6.97 -6.05
N ILE A 95 6.74 5.88 -5.93
CA ILE A 95 7.10 5.27 -4.65
C ILE A 95 8.54 5.65 -4.31
N ILE A 96 8.72 6.18 -3.12
CA ILE A 96 10.00 6.70 -2.60
C ILE A 96 10.38 5.95 -1.32
N SER A 97 11.68 5.73 -1.12
CA SER A 97 12.17 5.06 0.08
C SER A 97 12.02 5.95 1.32
N GLU A 98 12.12 5.38 2.52
CA GLU A 98 12.07 6.17 3.76
C GLU A 98 13.22 7.17 3.88
N LEU A 99 14.41 6.83 3.39
CA LEU A 99 15.57 7.72 3.36
C LEU A 99 15.33 8.89 2.40
N ASP A 100 14.91 8.58 1.16
CA ASP A 100 14.64 9.62 0.15
C ASP A 100 13.49 10.53 0.60
N PHE A 101 12.45 9.97 1.20
CA PHE A 101 11.35 10.74 1.75
C PHE A 101 11.82 11.71 2.84
N ARG A 102 12.70 11.27 3.75
CA ARG A 102 13.24 12.13 4.80
C ARG A 102 14.03 13.29 4.21
N ASP A 103 14.91 13.02 3.25
CA ASP A 103 15.75 14.04 2.62
C ASP A 103 14.92 15.04 1.81
N LEU A 104 13.94 14.55 1.05
CA LEU A 104 13.03 15.38 0.26
C LEU A 104 12.04 16.16 1.13
N SER A 105 11.58 15.59 2.24
CA SER A 105 10.65 16.25 3.16
C SER A 105 11.31 17.45 3.87
N ILE A 106 12.61 17.34 4.20
CA ILE A 106 13.39 18.44 4.79
C ILE A 106 13.57 19.60 3.80
N LYS A 107 13.81 19.31 2.52
CA LYS A 107 14.13 20.32 1.50
C LYS A 107 12.90 20.88 0.77
N TYR A 108 11.94 20.02 0.47
CA TYR A 108 10.84 20.24 -0.46
C TYR A 108 9.49 19.80 0.11
N GLY A 109 9.31 19.85 1.45
CA GLY A 109 8.09 19.40 2.12
C GLY A 109 6.81 20.12 1.66
N GLU A 110 6.92 21.31 1.07
CA GLU A 110 5.78 22.06 0.51
C GLU A 110 5.43 21.63 -0.93
N VAL A 111 6.36 21.02 -1.65
CA VAL A 111 6.20 20.65 -3.07
C VAL A 111 5.31 19.42 -3.22
N PHE A 112 5.35 18.50 -2.25
CA PHE A 112 4.66 17.22 -2.37
C PHE A 112 4.13 16.69 -1.04
N GLU A 113 3.03 15.95 -1.13
CA GLU A 113 2.47 15.19 -0.03
C GLU A 113 2.67 13.71 -0.31
N ALA A 114 3.26 12.96 0.62
CA ALA A 114 3.42 11.52 0.50
C ALA A 114 2.79 10.80 1.70
N GLY A 115 2.19 9.66 1.42
CA GLY A 115 1.53 8.81 2.41
C GLY A 115 2.12 7.41 2.46
N ILE A 116 1.78 6.66 3.50
CA ILE A 116 2.23 5.28 3.70
C ILE A 116 1.07 4.37 4.10
N GLY A 117 1.20 3.08 3.80
CA GLY A 117 0.22 2.06 4.18
C GLY A 117 -1.02 2.05 3.29
N ALA A 118 -1.96 1.17 3.67
CA ALA A 118 -3.24 1.03 2.98
C ALA A 118 -4.14 2.28 3.08
N GLU A 119 -3.89 3.16 4.05
CA GLU A 119 -4.60 4.44 4.20
C GLU A 119 -4.30 5.40 3.03
N ALA A 120 -3.02 5.54 2.67
CA ALA A 120 -2.61 6.36 1.54
C ALA A 120 -3.16 5.81 0.22
N ILE A 121 -3.11 4.49 0.04
CA ILE A 121 -3.69 3.81 -1.13
C ILE A 121 -5.19 4.06 -1.21
N ARG A 122 -5.92 3.96 -0.10
CA ARG A 122 -7.36 4.24 -0.07
C ARG A 122 -7.67 5.67 -0.50
N LYS A 123 -6.96 6.66 0.03
CA LYS A 123 -7.13 8.08 -0.35
C LYS A 123 -6.86 8.29 -1.85
N LEU A 124 -5.80 7.67 -2.38
CA LEU A 124 -5.50 7.72 -3.81
C LEU A 124 -6.61 7.08 -4.65
N LEU A 125 -7.18 5.97 -4.21
CA LEU A 125 -8.28 5.30 -4.90
C LEU A 125 -9.62 6.07 -4.80
N GLU A 126 -9.82 6.84 -3.73
CA GLU A 126 -10.98 7.71 -3.53
C GLU A 126 -10.97 8.93 -4.47
N GLU A 127 -9.78 9.47 -4.77
CA GLU A 127 -9.61 10.62 -5.67
C GLU A 127 -9.79 10.28 -7.16
N ILE A 128 -9.77 9.00 -7.54
CA ILE A 128 -9.83 8.59 -8.94
C ILE A 128 -11.27 8.65 -9.45
N ASN A 129 -11.51 9.55 -10.41
CA ASN A 129 -12.68 9.49 -11.26
C ASN A 129 -12.46 8.44 -12.37
N LEU A 130 -13.32 7.42 -12.42
CA LEU A 130 -13.19 6.33 -13.38
C LEU A 130 -13.40 6.80 -14.82
N ASP A 131 -14.34 7.72 -15.05
CA ASP A 131 -14.69 8.16 -16.40
C ASP A 131 -13.54 8.93 -17.05
N ASP A 132 -12.96 9.86 -16.29
CA ASP A 132 -11.79 10.64 -16.71
C ASP A 132 -10.58 9.72 -16.94
N ALA A 133 -10.33 8.78 -16.03
CA ALA A 133 -9.22 7.83 -16.16
C ALA A 133 -9.38 6.91 -17.38
N ILE A 134 -10.61 6.52 -17.74
CA ILE A 134 -10.89 5.74 -18.94
C ILE A 134 -10.64 6.58 -20.19
N ALA A 135 -11.05 7.84 -20.19
CA ALA A 135 -10.83 8.75 -21.31
C ALA A 135 -9.34 9.03 -21.55
N THR A 136 -8.56 9.28 -20.49
CA THR A 136 -7.10 9.48 -20.61
C THR A 136 -6.41 8.22 -21.13
N LEU A 137 -6.73 7.05 -20.58
CA LEU A 137 -6.13 5.78 -21.01
C LEU A 137 -6.52 5.38 -22.43
N ASP A 138 -7.73 5.71 -22.88
CA ASP A 138 -8.15 5.46 -24.26
C ASP A 138 -7.32 6.30 -25.25
N ASN A 139 -7.05 7.57 -24.90
CA ASN A 139 -6.18 8.45 -25.69
C ASN A 139 -4.71 8.01 -25.68
N GLU A 140 -4.18 7.64 -24.51
CA GLU A 140 -2.82 7.09 -24.38
C GLU A 140 -2.64 5.83 -25.24
N SER A 141 -3.62 4.91 -25.17
CA SER A 141 -3.56 3.66 -25.92
C SER A 141 -3.58 3.83 -27.45
N LYS A 142 -4.11 4.95 -27.95
CA LYS A 142 -4.14 5.30 -29.39
C LYS A 142 -2.85 5.96 -29.86
N ASN A 143 -2.20 6.73 -29.00
CA ASN A 143 -0.97 7.45 -29.31
C ASN A 143 0.30 6.61 -29.13
N GLU A 144 0.21 5.50 -28.39
CA GLU A 144 1.33 4.61 -28.13
C GLU A 144 1.71 3.76 -29.35
N THR A 145 2.99 3.74 -29.67
CA THR A 145 3.56 2.93 -30.76
C THR A 145 4.18 1.62 -30.27
N ASN A 146 4.46 1.48 -28.96
CA ASN A 146 5.11 0.29 -28.40
C ASN A 146 4.10 -0.86 -28.16
N PRO A 147 4.24 -2.03 -28.80
CA PRO A 147 3.32 -3.15 -28.66
C PRO A 147 3.10 -3.66 -27.23
N LEU A 148 4.13 -3.57 -26.38
CA LEU A 148 4.06 -4.04 -24.98
C LEU A 148 3.20 -3.12 -24.11
N GLU A 149 3.38 -1.80 -24.25
CA GLU A 149 2.61 -0.80 -23.50
C GLU A 149 1.16 -0.77 -23.96
N ILE A 150 0.90 -0.84 -25.28
CA ILE A 150 -0.46 -1.00 -25.83
C ILE A 150 -1.18 -2.18 -25.18
N LYS A 151 -0.50 -3.33 -25.02
CA LYS A 151 -1.09 -4.53 -24.40
C LYS A 151 -1.33 -4.37 -22.88
N LYS A 152 -0.53 -3.56 -22.18
CA LYS A 152 -0.73 -3.24 -20.76
C LYS A 152 -1.88 -2.23 -20.60
N SER A 153 -1.83 -1.12 -21.34
CA SER A 153 -2.85 -0.07 -21.39
C SER A 153 -4.21 -0.65 -21.77
N SER A 154 -4.28 -1.52 -22.78
CA SER A 154 -5.52 -2.23 -23.16
C SER A 154 -6.07 -3.14 -22.06
N ARG A 155 -5.20 -3.87 -21.33
CA ARG A 155 -5.62 -4.70 -20.19
C ARG A 155 -6.15 -3.85 -19.03
N ARG A 156 -5.49 -2.73 -18.75
CA ARG A 156 -5.91 -1.75 -17.73
C ARG A 156 -7.25 -1.11 -18.09
N LEU A 157 -7.40 -0.66 -19.33
CA LEU A 157 -8.64 -0.08 -19.86
C LEU A 157 -9.82 -1.05 -19.78
N LYS A 158 -9.62 -2.32 -20.17
CA LYS A 158 -10.65 -3.36 -20.03
C LYS A 158 -11.07 -3.56 -18.58
N PHE A 159 -10.13 -3.49 -17.65
CA PHE A 159 -10.42 -3.63 -16.23
C PHE A 159 -11.23 -2.45 -15.68
N LEU A 160 -10.84 -1.21 -15.99
CA LEU A 160 -11.56 -0.01 -15.54
C LEU A 160 -12.97 0.08 -16.13
N ARG A 161 -13.14 -0.19 -17.43
CA ARG A 161 -14.47 -0.30 -18.07
C ARG A 161 -15.34 -1.39 -17.43
N GLY A 162 -14.72 -2.49 -17.01
CA GLY A 162 -15.41 -3.55 -16.28
C GLY A 162 -15.92 -3.10 -14.92
N MET A 163 -15.13 -2.30 -14.19
CA MET A 163 -15.53 -1.74 -12.90
C MET A 163 -16.62 -0.68 -13.03
N GLU A 164 -16.50 0.22 -14.00
CA GLU A 164 -17.48 1.25 -14.33
C GLU A 164 -18.85 0.62 -14.63
N ARG A 165 -18.90 -0.37 -15.54
CA ARG A 165 -20.13 -1.10 -15.88
C ARG A 165 -20.77 -1.81 -14.69
N ALA A 166 -19.97 -2.27 -13.74
CA ALA A 166 -20.44 -2.96 -12.54
C ALA A 166 -20.79 -1.99 -11.39
N GLY A 167 -20.54 -0.69 -11.53
CA GLY A 167 -20.74 0.30 -10.47
C GLY A 167 -19.84 0.07 -9.26
N ILE A 168 -18.67 -0.56 -9.44
CA ILE A 168 -17.75 -0.90 -8.34
C ILE A 168 -16.76 0.25 -8.13
N ARG A 169 -16.72 0.77 -6.91
CA ARG A 169 -15.75 1.82 -6.55
C ARG A 169 -14.38 1.22 -6.18
N PRO A 170 -13.25 1.80 -6.64
CA PRO A 170 -11.91 1.31 -6.34
C PRO A 170 -11.57 1.22 -4.86
N GLU A 171 -12.05 2.16 -4.05
CA GLU A 171 -11.79 2.24 -2.61
C GLU A 171 -12.25 0.99 -1.84
N TRP A 172 -13.24 0.24 -2.35
CA TRP A 172 -13.76 -0.97 -1.70
C TRP A 172 -12.74 -2.12 -1.63
N MET A 173 -11.64 -2.03 -2.39
CA MET A 173 -10.51 -2.96 -2.27
C MET A 173 -9.74 -2.78 -0.97
N VAL A 174 -9.94 -1.66 -0.27
CA VAL A 174 -9.39 -1.39 1.06
C VAL A 174 -10.49 -1.48 2.11
N LEU A 175 -10.36 -2.45 3.02
CA LEU A 175 -11.31 -2.74 4.06
C LEU A 175 -11.18 -1.76 5.23
N THR A 176 -12.28 -1.15 5.62
CA THR A 176 -12.43 -0.44 6.91
C THR A 176 -13.20 -1.27 7.93
N MET A 177 -14.02 -2.20 7.44
CA MET A 177 -14.87 -3.11 8.21
C MET A 177 -14.60 -4.54 7.74
N LEU A 178 -14.30 -5.43 8.68
CA LEU A 178 -14.01 -6.84 8.39
C LEU A 178 -15.17 -7.72 8.88
N PRO A 179 -15.87 -8.45 7.99
CA PRO A 179 -16.97 -9.32 8.40
C PRO A 179 -16.47 -10.52 9.21
N VAL A 180 -17.28 -10.95 10.19
CA VAL A 180 -17.02 -12.13 11.01
C VAL A 180 -18.05 -13.20 10.68
N ILE A 181 -17.57 -14.38 10.29
CA ILE A 181 -18.44 -15.51 9.97
C ILE A 181 -19.20 -15.99 11.21
N PRO A 182 -20.44 -16.49 11.04
CA PRO A 182 -21.24 -17.07 12.12
C PRO A 182 -20.48 -18.13 12.92
N PRO A 183 -20.67 -18.22 14.25
CA PRO A 183 -20.02 -19.23 15.09
C PRO A 183 -20.24 -20.68 14.65
N SER A 184 -21.38 -20.98 14.02
CA SER A 184 -21.69 -22.31 13.48
C SER A 184 -20.68 -22.78 12.41
N LEU A 185 -20.07 -21.85 11.67
CA LEU A 185 -19.04 -22.14 10.66
C LEU A 185 -17.62 -22.17 11.25
N ARG A 186 -17.46 -21.84 12.54
CA ARG A 186 -16.18 -21.87 13.27
C ARG A 186 -16.35 -22.49 14.67
N PRO A 187 -16.74 -23.77 14.74
CA PRO A 187 -17.12 -24.40 16.00
C PRO A 187 -15.94 -24.49 16.98
N MET A 188 -16.31 -24.55 18.26
CA MET A 188 -15.43 -24.87 19.38
C MET A 188 -16.07 -26.06 20.09
N VAL A 189 -15.37 -27.18 20.11
CA VAL A 189 -15.89 -28.46 20.61
C VAL A 189 -15.16 -28.80 21.91
N PRO A 190 -15.87 -29.06 23.01
CA PRO A 190 -15.25 -29.54 24.23
C PRO A 190 -14.68 -30.95 24.01
N LEU A 191 -13.52 -31.22 24.60
CA LEU A 191 -12.89 -32.52 24.67
C LEU A 191 -12.85 -33.01 26.12
N ASP A 192 -12.68 -34.31 26.31
CA ASP A 192 -12.51 -34.89 27.63
C ASP A 192 -11.31 -34.28 28.37
N GLY A 193 -11.46 -34.07 29.67
CA GLY A 193 -10.43 -33.44 30.51
C GLY A 193 -10.39 -31.91 30.44
N GLY A 194 -11.50 -31.26 30.10
CA GLY A 194 -11.64 -29.79 30.18
C GLY A 194 -10.90 -29.01 29.08
N ARG A 195 -10.42 -29.70 28.04
CA ARG A 195 -9.80 -29.09 26.88
C ARG A 195 -10.85 -28.71 25.85
N PHE A 196 -10.51 -27.80 24.95
CA PHE A 196 -11.37 -27.44 23.83
C PHE A 196 -10.58 -27.52 22.53
N ALA A 197 -11.21 -28.10 21.50
CA ALA A 197 -10.75 -28.01 20.13
C ALA A 197 -11.44 -26.83 19.45
N THR A 198 -10.65 -25.91 18.90
CA THR A 198 -11.15 -24.73 18.18
C THR A 198 -10.78 -24.80 16.72
N SER A 199 -11.66 -24.31 15.84
CA SER A 199 -11.29 -24.04 14.44
C SER A 199 -10.13 -23.04 14.34
N ASP A 200 -9.20 -23.28 13.40
CA ASP A 200 -8.04 -22.40 13.09
C ASP A 200 -8.48 -20.94 12.86
N LEU A 201 -9.68 -20.74 12.30
CA LEU A 201 -10.26 -19.42 12.06
C LEU A 201 -10.44 -18.61 13.34
N ASN A 202 -10.78 -19.26 14.46
CA ASN A 202 -10.94 -18.56 15.74
C ASN A 202 -9.64 -17.92 16.21
N ASP A 203 -8.50 -18.58 15.97
CA ASP A 203 -7.18 -18.02 16.28
C ASP A 203 -6.80 -16.86 15.36
N LEU A 204 -7.12 -16.95 14.07
CA LEU A 204 -6.90 -15.87 13.12
C LEU A 204 -7.75 -14.63 13.46
N TYR A 205 -9.05 -14.82 13.74
CA TYR A 205 -9.92 -13.74 14.21
C TYR A 205 -9.42 -13.14 15.53
N ARG A 206 -9.01 -13.96 16.50
CA ARG A 206 -8.45 -13.50 17.77
C ARG A 206 -7.20 -12.65 17.57
N ARG A 207 -6.29 -13.04 16.67
CA ARG A 207 -5.11 -12.24 16.31
C ARG A 207 -5.52 -10.88 15.75
N VAL A 208 -6.45 -10.83 14.80
CA VAL A 208 -6.95 -9.56 14.24
C VAL A 208 -7.54 -8.67 15.32
N ILE A 209 -8.42 -9.21 16.18
CA ILE A 209 -9.06 -8.46 17.27
C ILE A 209 -8.01 -7.90 18.23
N ASN A 210 -7.04 -8.70 18.65
CA ASN A 210 -6.00 -8.27 19.58
C ASN A 210 -5.12 -7.18 18.99
N ARG A 211 -4.70 -7.30 17.73
CA ARG A 211 -3.93 -6.27 17.01
C ARG A 211 -4.73 -4.99 16.85
N ASN A 212 -6.01 -5.11 16.50
CA ASN A 212 -6.89 -3.97 16.31
C ASN A 212 -7.11 -3.20 17.63
N ASN A 213 -7.37 -3.91 18.73
CA ASN A 213 -7.56 -3.28 20.05
C ASN A 213 -6.27 -2.65 20.57
N ARG A 214 -5.12 -3.30 20.35
CA ARG A 214 -3.80 -2.74 20.67
C ARG A 214 -3.54 -1.47 19.87
N LEU A 215 -3.84 -1.44 18.57
CA LEU A 215 -3.71 -0.25 17.75
C LEU A 215 -4.60 0.90 18.24
N LYS A 216 -5.87 0.61 18.60
CA LYS A 216 -6.76 1.64 19.19
C LYS A 216 -6.16 2.26 20.44
N HIS A 217 -5.66 1.43 21.34
CA HIS A 217 -5.03 1.90 22.58
C HIS A 217 -3.76 2.74 22.31
N LEU A 218 -2.93 2.33 21.35
CA LEU A 218 -1.75 3.10 20.95
C LEU A 218 -2.11 4.47 20.35
N LEU A 219 -3.22 4.56 19.62
CA LEU A 219 -3.72 5.83 19.07
C LEU A 219 -4.27 6.74 20.18
N GLU A 220 -4.98 6.20 21.17
CA GLU A 220 -5.46 6.94 22.34
C GLU A 220 -4.30 7.53 23.16
N LEU A 221 -3.23 6.77 23.34
CA LEU A 221 -2.01 7.19 24.03
C LEU A 221 -1.10 8.10 23.19
N LYS A 222 -1.46 8.39 21.93
CA LYS A 222 -0.62 9.15 20.98
C LYS A 222 0.80 8.60 20.92
N ALA A 223 0.94 7.27 20.86
CA ALA A 223 2.23 6.61 20.78
C ALA A 223 3.04 7.08 19.53
N PRO A 224 4.38 7.07 19.58
CA PRO A 224 5.23 7.46 18.46
C PRO A 224 4.90 6.72 17.16
N GLU A 225 5.11 7.41 16.02
CA GLU A 225 4.77 6.88 14.69
C GLU A 225 5.40 5.53 14.38
N VAL A 226 6.62 5.27 14.83
CA VAL A 226 7.31 3.99 14.56
C VAL A 226 6.52 2.81 15.14
N ILE A 227 5.96 2.99 16.35
CA ILE A 227 5.19 1.95 17.04
C ILE A 227 3.83 1.78 16.36
N THR A 228 3.16 2.89 16.00
CA THR A 228 1.85 2.83 15.35
C THR A 228 1.95 2.27 13.93
N LYS A 229 2.99 2.62 13.15
CA LYS A 229 3.27 2.04 11.82
C LYS A 229 3.50 0.54 11.91
N ASN A 230 4.31 0.08 12.87
CA ASN A 230 4.52 -1.35 13.06
C ASN A 230 3.22 -2.07 13.45
N GLU A 231 2.39 -1.52 14.34
CA GLU A 231 1.12 -2.16 14.70
C GLU A 231 0.11 -2.16 13.54
N LYS A 232 0.06 -1.09 12.72
CA LYS A 232 -0.72 -1.06 11.47
C LYS A 232 -0.24 -2.16 10.50
N ARG A 233 1.08 -2.34 10.31
CA ARG A 233 1.66 -3.43 9.52
C ARG A 233 1.25 -4.81 10.06
N MET A 234 1.32 -5.01 11.38
CA MET A 234 0.92 -6.27 12.01
C MET A 234 -0.59 -6.54 11.88
N LEU A 235 -1.43 -5.49 11.90
CA LEU A 235 -2.86 -5.62 11.67
C LEU A 235 -3.15 -6.04 10.22
N GLN A 236 -2.49 -5.40 9.25
CA GLN A 236 -2.54 -5.81 7.83
C GLN A 236 -2.13 -7.28 7.68
N GLU A 237 -1.05 -7.69 8.34
CA GLU A 237 -0.59 -9.08 8.37
C GLU A 237 -1.59 -10.07 8.93
N ALA A 238 -2.26 -9.70 10.02
CA ALA A 238 -3.27 -10.54 10.65
C ALA A 238 -4.52 -10.71 9.77
N VAL A 239 -4.97 -9.65 9.10
CA VAL A 239 -6.14 -9.71 8.20
C VAL A 239 -5.81 -10.52 6.95
N ASP A 240 -4.62 -10.34 6.40
CA ASP A 240 -4.17 -11.11 5.25
C ASP A 240 -4.09 -12.61 5.57
N ALA A 241 -3.56 -12.98 6.75
CA ALA A 241 -3.55 -14.37 7.21
C ALA A 241 -4.96 -14.93 7.44
N LEU A 242 -5.93 -14.11 7.85
CA LEU A 242 -7.32 -14.52 8.01
C LEU A 242 -7.98 -14.84 6.66
N ILE A 243 -7.79 -13.96 5.67
CA ILE A 243 -8.38 -14.10 4.34
C ILE A 243 -7.70 -15.24 3.59
N ASP A 244 -6.37 -15.17 3.45
CA ASP A 244 -5.57 -16.15 2.72
C ASP A 244 -4.16 -16.25 3.31
N ASN A 245 -3.96 -17.25 4.18
CA ASN A 245 -2.68 -17.48 4.86
C ASN A 245 -1.59 -17.99 3.89
N SER A 246 -1.98 -18.54 2.74
CA SER A 246 -1.05 -19.17 1.79
C SER A 246 -0.39 -18.16 0.85
N MET A 247 -1.05 -17.04 0.58
CA MET A 247 -0.56 -15.98 -0.32
C MET A 247 0.69 -15.25 0.20
N ARG A 248 1.04 -15.40 1.48
CA ARG A 248 2.37 -14.98 1.99
C ARG A 248 3.39 -16.10 1.86
N LYS A 249 4.03 -16.16 0.69
CA LYS A 249 5.23 -17.00 0.50
C LYS A 249 6.27 -16.67 1.59
N GLY A 250 6.63 -17.66 2.40
CA GLY A 250 7.72 -17.59 3.40
C GLY A 250 7.34 -17.14 4.81
N GLN A 251 6.12 -16.68 5.07
CA GLN A 251 5.68 -16.20 6.40
C GLN A 251 4.22 -16.61 6.72
N ALA A 252 3.85 -17.84 6.40
CA ALA A 252 2.54 -18.36 6.80
C ALA A 252 2.44 -18.38 8.33
N THR A 253 1.31 -17.92 8.86
CA THR A 253 1.06 -17.99 10.30
C THR A 253 0.91 -19.46 10.70
N THR A 254 1.81 -19.91 11.58
CA THR A 254 1.83 -21.28 12.07
C THR A 254 1.26 -21.34 13.49
N ALA A 255 0.55 -22.43 13.78
CA ALA A 255 0.24 -22.83 15.14
C ALA A 255 1.42 -23.65 15.68
N ALA A 256 1.81 -23.39 16.93
CA ALA A 256 2.73 -24.23 17.66
C ALA A 256 1.92 -25.10 18.63
N SER A 257 1.35 -26.19 18.13
CA SER A 257 0.78 -27.25 18.98
C SER A 257 1.39 -28.58 18.58
N THR A 258 1.91 -29.32 19.58
CA THR A 258 2.42 -30.69 19.47
C THR A 258 3.51 -30.92 18.42
N GLY A 259 4.61 -30.16 18.50
CA GLY A 259 5.88 -30.50 17.84
C GLY A 259 5.97 -30.30 16.32
N GLN A 260 4.86 -30.01 15.63
CA GLN A 260 4.86 -29.67 14.20
C GLN A 260 4.34 -28.25 13.97
N LYS A 261 5.11 -27.43 13.26
CA LYS A 261 4.70 -26.09 12.80
C LYS A 261 3.71 -26.25 11.64
N ARG A 262 2.43 -26.42 11.95
CA ARG A 262 1.36 -26.47 10.94
C ARG A 262 0.84 -25.06 10.66
N ALA A 263 0.68 -24.71 9.37
CA ALA A 263 0.03 -23.47 8.96
C ALA A 263 -1.47 -23.50 9.30
N LEU A 264 -1.98 -22.41 9.86
CA LEU A 264 -3.41 -22.25 10.15
C LEU A 264 -4.22 -22.19 8.85
N LYS A 265 -5.39 -22.85 8.81
CA LYS A 265 -6.32 -22.72 7.68
C LYS A 265 -7.05 -21.37 7.72
N SER A 266 -7.05 -20.67 6.58
CA SER A 266 -7.72 -19.39 6.35
C SER A 266 -9.14 -19.56 5.81
N LEU A 267 -9.80 -18.44 5.46
CA LEU A 267 -11.12 -18.45 4.82
C LEU A 267 -11.09 -18.95 3.37
N ALA A 268 -9.97 -18.73 2.66
CA ALA A 268 -9.70 -19.25 1.32
C ALA A 268 -9.47 -20.77 1.30
#